data_AF-A0A9W5K1G3-F1
#
_entry.id   AF-A0A9W5K1G3-F1
#
_cell.length_a   1.000
_cell.length_b   1.000
_cell.length_c   1.000
_cell.angle_alpha   90.00
_cell.angle_beta   90.00
_cell.angle_gamma   90.00
#
_symmetry.space_group_name_H-M   'P 1'
#
loop_
_entity.id
_entity.type
_entity.pdbx_description
1 polymer ?
#
loop_
_entity_poly.entity_id
_entity_poly.type
_entity_poly.pdbx_seq_one_letter_code
_entity_poly.pdbx_strand_id
1 'polypeptide(L)' 'MDQAMIDITDIPNVQTGDMITILGHNHSSFQSIDAIAGLMGTINYEVVCLIRKRVPRVYPEVLEKACCKFWNTSKVLKS' A
#
# COMPACT_ATOMS: atom_id res chain seq x y z
N MET A 1 12.50 10.40 5.88
CA MET A 1 11.38 11.02 5.14
C MET A 1 10.40 9.91 4.84
N ASP A 2 9.19 10.06 5.37
CA ASP A 2 8.30 8.94 5.67
C ASP A 2 6.82 9.27 5.39
N GLN A 3 6.52 10.47 4.89
CA GLN A 3 5.16 10.96 4.65
C GLN A 3 5.06 11.64 3.28
N ALA A 4 3.90 11.50 2.65
CA ALA A 4 3.48 12.19 1.43
C ALA A 4 2.00 12.59 1.59
N MET A 5 1.55 13.59 0.84
CA MET A 5 0.17 14.10 0.87
C MET A 5 -0.48 13.87 -0.49
N ILE A 6 -1.74 13.46 -0.48
CA ILE A 6 -2.55 13.20 -1.68
C ILE A 6 -3.83 14.03 -1.53
N ASP A 7 -4.25 14.69 -2.60
CA ASP A 7 -5.52 15.41 -2.64
C ASP A 7 -6.69 14.43 -2.78
N ILE A 8 -7.68 14.55 -1.89
CA ILE A 8 -8.85 13.68 -1.80
C ILE A 8 -10.17 14.46 -1.92
N THR A 9 -10.11 15.74 -2.31
CA THR A 9 -11.25 16.66 -2.29
C THR A 9 -12.48 16.11 -3.04
N ASP A 10 -12.26 15.37 -4.13
CA ASP A 10 -13.32 14.83 -4.98
C ASP A 10 -13.83 13.42 -4.59
N ILE A 11 -13.25 12.80 -3.55
CA ILE A 11 -13.60 11.43 -3.15
C ILE A 11 -14.56 11.46 -1.94
N PRO A 12 -15.82 11.01 -2.08
CA PRO A 12 -16.76 11.01 -0.97
C PRO A 12 -16.44 9.91 0.06
N ASN A 13 -16.76 10.17 1.33
CA ASN A 13 -16.71 9.19 2.44
C ASN A 13 -15.33 8.62 2.80
N VAL A 14 -14.24 9.35 2.59
CA VAL A 14 -12.89 8.92 3.03
C VAL A 14 -12.74 9.09 4.55
N GLN A 15 -12.21 8.07 5.21
CA GLN A 15 -11.96 8.05 6.64
C GLN A 15 -10.51 7.67 6.97
N THR A 16 -10.08 8.07 8.17
CA THR A 16 -8.77 7.65 8.69
C THR A 16 -8.73 6.14 8.86
N GLY A 17 -7.75 5.50 8.22
CA GLY A 17 -7.57 4.05 8.25
C GLY A 17 -8.01 3.35 6.97
N ASP A 18 -8.54 4.08 5.99
CA ASP A 18 -8.88 3.53 4.68
C ASP A 18 -7.63 3.05 3.94
N MET A 19 -7.81 1.95 3.20
CA MET A 19 -6.75 1.32 2.42
C MET A 19 -6.57 2.06 1.10
N ILE A 20 -5.32 2.42 0.80
CA ILE A 20 -4.94 2.98 -0.49
C ILE A 20 -4.00 2.03 -1.23
N THR A 21 -4.12 1.99 -2.55
CA THR A 21 -3.24 1.19 -3.42
C THR A 21 -2.34 2.14 -4.21
N ILE A 22 -1.04 2.10 -3.91
CA ILE A 22 -0.03 2.93 -4.61
C ILE A 22 0.43 2.25 -5.91
N LEU A 23 0.58 0.92 -5.88
CA LEU A 23 1.02 0.08 -6.99
C LEU A 23 0.11 -1.14 -7.09
N GLY A 24 -0.29 -1.49 -8.31
CA GLY A 24 -1.06 -2.70 -8.57
C GLY A 24 -2.56 -2.46 -8.76
N HIS A 25 -3.35 -3.49 -8.49
CA HIS A 25 -4.77 -3.52 -8.78
C HIS A 25 -5.62 -3.22 -7.55
N ASN A 26 -6.63 -2.38 -7.70
CA ASN A 26 -7.69 -2.17 -6.73
C ASN A 26 -9.05 -2.12 -7.42
N HIS A 27 -9.89 -3.13 -7.20
CA HIS A 27 -11.24 -3.31 -7.72
C HIS A 27 -11.41 -3.04 -9.23
N SER A 28 -11.50 -1.77 -9.62
CA SER A 28 -11.74 -1.29 -10.99
C SER A 28 -10.56 -0.55 -11.61
N SER A 29 -9.53 -0.23 -10.82
CA SER A 29 -8.36 0.55 -11.25
C SER A 29 -7.09 -0.28 -11.17
N PHE A 30 -6.19 -0.10 -12.14
CA PHE A 30 -4.89 -0.76 -12.15
C PHE A 30 -3.80 0.26 -12.40
N GLN A 31 -2.91 0.42 -11.42
CA GLN A 31 -1.72 1.23 -11.56
C GLN A 31 -0.54 0.33 -11.88
N SER A 32 -0.14 0.30 -13.16
CA SER A 32 0.99 -0.51 -13.62
C SER A 32 2.32 0.07 -13.15
N ILE A 33 3.29 -0.83 -12.88
CA ILE A 33 4.66 -0.46 -12.52
C ILE A 33 5.34 0.24 -13.71
N ASP A 34 5.07 -0.23 -14.92
CA ASP A 34 5.64 0.35 -16.14
C ASP A 34 5.17 1.80 -16.37
N ALA A 35 3.92 2.14 -16.06
CA ALA A 35 3.44 3.51 -16.16
C ALA A 35 4.19 4.45 -15.20
N ILE A 36 4.48 3.98 -13.98
CA ILE A 36 5.24 4.76 -13.00
C ILE A 36 6.70 4.87 -13.40
N ALA A 37 7.29 3.79 -13.92
CA ALA A 37 8.63 3.82 -14.48
C ALA A 37 8.73 4.86 -15.62
N GLY A 38 7.71 4.92 -16.49
CA GLY A 38 7.59 5.93 -17.53
C GLY A 38 7.51 7.37 -16.99
N LEU A 39 6.73 7.60 -15.93
CA LEU A 39 6.66 8.92 -15.26
C LEU A 39 8.01 9.32 -14.63
N MET A 40 8.77 8.34 -14.15
CA MET A 40 10.09 8.55 -13.54
C MET A 40 11.24 8.57 -14.57
N GLY A 41 10.98 8.24 -15.84
CA GLY A 41 12.01 8.12 -16.88
C GLY A 41 12.96 6.93 -16.66
N THR A 42 12.50 5.87 -16.00
CA THR A 42 13.29 4.67 -15.68
C THR A 42 12.61 3.38 -16.15
N ILE A 43 13.20 2.24 -15.81
CA ILE A 43 12.68 0.89 -16.03
C ILE A 43 11.92 0.36 -14.80
N ASN A 44 11.03 -0.57 -15.03
CA ASN A 44 10.20 -1.19 -13.99
C ASN A 44 10.99 -1.85 -12.84
N TYR A 45 12.15 -2.44 -13.14
CA TYR A 45 13.01 -3.05 -12.13
C TYR A 45 13.50 -2.04 -11.09
N GLU A 46 13.82 -0.81 -11.49
CA GLU A 46 14.27 0.21 -10.55
C GLU A 46 13.15 0.59 -9.57
N VAL A 47 11.91 0.73 -10.07
CA VAL A 47 10.75 1.05 -9.24
C VAL A 47 10.55 0.02 -8.12
N VAL A 48 10.67 -1.27 -8.44
CA VAL A 48 10.55 -2.35 -7.44
C VAL A 48 11.71 -2.32 -6.45
N CYS A 49 12.93 -2.10 -6.93
CA CYS A 49 14.13 -2.02 -6.09
C CYS A 49 14.12 -0.84 -5.11
N LEU A 50 13.38 0.24 -5.40
CA LEU A 50 13.24 1.39 -4.50
C LEU A 50 12.46 1.07 -3.22
N ILE A 51 11.70 -0.02 -3.18
CA ILE A 51 10.96 -0.43 -1.98
C ILE A 51 11.92 -0.95 -0.91
N ARG A 52 12.29 -0.05 0.01
CA ARG A 52 13.24 -0.30 1.09
C ARG A 52 12.75 -1.33 2.11
N LYS A 53 13.71 -1.87 2.89
CA LYS A 53 13.49 -2.87 3.95
C LYS A 53 12.49 -2.46 5.05
N ARG A 54 12.22 -1.16 5.22
CA ARG A 54 11.25 -0.64 6.21
C ARG A 54 9.79 -0.99 5.89
N VAL A 55 9.49 -1.31 4.63
CA VAL A 55 8.14 -1.70 4.21
C VAL A 55 7.98 -3.20 4.48
N PRO A 56 7.06 -3.63 5.36
CA PRO A 56 6.84 -5.04 5.64
C PRO A 56 6.31 -5.74 4.38
N ARG A 57 6.92 -6.87 4.01
CA ARG A 57 6.43 -7.72 2.91
C ARG A 57 5.56 -8.82 3.50
N VAL A 58 4.33 -8.91 3.01
CA VAL A 58 3.38 -9.94 3.40
C VAL A 58 3.17 -10.85 2.20
N TYR A 59 3.44 -12.14 2.37
CA TYR A 59 3.24 -13.15 1.34
C TYR A 59 1.92 -13.89 1.62
N PRO A 60 1.00 -13.98 0.64
CA PRO A 60 -0.32 -14.58 0.83
C PRO A 60 -0.27 -16.06 1.20
N GLU A 61 0.75 -16.80 0.76
CA GLU A 61 0.93 -18.22 1.12
C GLU A 61 1.21 -18.43 2.62
N VAL A 62 1.65 -17.38 3.33
CA VAL A 62 1.93 -17.41 4.77
C VAL A 62 0.77 -16.79 5.58
N LEU A 63 -0.21 -16.17 4.92
CA LEU A 63 -1.29 -15.42 5.56
C LEU A 63 -2.30 -16.30 6.30
N GLU A 64 -2.46 -17.58 5.96
CA GLU A 64 -3.30 -18.52 6.73
C GLU A 64 -2.82 -18.65 8.19
N LYS A 65 -1.54 -18.38 8.49
CA LYS A 65 -0.97 -18.50 9.84
C LYS A 65 -0.67 -17.15 10.52
N ALA A 66 -0.58 -16.06 9.76
CA ALA A 66 -0.10 -14.76 10.28
C ALA A 66 -1.16 -13.64 10.33
N CYS A 67 -2.26 -13.73 9.57
CA CYS A 67 -3.25 -12.65 9.46
C CYS A 67 -3.91 -12.31 10.81
N CYS A 68 -4.06 -13.28 11.71
CA CYS A 68 -4.63 -13.05 13.05
C CYS A 68 -3.77 -12.15 13.96
N LYS A 69 -2.48 -11.92 13.69
CA LYS A 69 -1.60 -11.18 14.62
C LYS A 69 -1.36 -9.71 14.26
N PHE A 70 -1.47 -9.31 12.99
CA PHE A 70 -1.03 -7.97 12.57
C PHE A 70 -2.12 -6.89 12.66
N TRP A 71 -3.39 -7.26 12.50
CA TRP A 71 -4.51 -6.32 12.53
C TRP A 71 -5.29 -6.32 13.86
N ASN A 72 -5.05 -7.30 14.74
CA ASN A 72 -5.82 -7.47 15.97
C ASN A 72 -5.19 -6.80 17.22
N THR A 73 -4.01 -6.18 17.10
CA THR A 73 -3.34 -5.50 18.22
C THR A 73 -3.84 -4.07 18.48
N SER A 74 -4.72 -3.52 17.65
CA SER A 74 -5.29 -2.17 17.85
C SER A 74 -6.67 -2.15 18.54
N LYS A 75 -7.22 -3.30 18.94
CA LYS A 75 -8.54 -3.39 19.59
C LYS A 75 -8.52 -3.71 21.10
N VAL A 76 -7.36 -3.70 21.75
CA VAL A 76 -7.24 -3.91 23.21
C VAL A 76 -6.71 -2.64 23.89
N LEU A 77 -7.42 -1.52 23.76
CA LEU A 77 -7.24 -0.31 24.59
C LEU A 77 -8.56 0.49 24.74
N LYS A 78 -9.69 -0.21 24.83
CA LYS A 78 -10.94 0.35 25.38
C LYS A 78 -11.62 -0.68 26.27
N SER A 79 -11.15 -0.74 27.51
CA SER A 79 -11.88 -1.18 28.70
C SER A 79 -11.46 -0.27 29.83
#